data_AF-A0A6N8TJS7-F1
#
_entry.id   AF-A0A6N8TJS7-F1
#
_cell.length_a   1.000
_cell.length_b   1.000
_cell.length_c   1.000
_cell.angle_alpha   90.00
_cell.angle_beta   90.00
_cell.angle_gamma   90.00
#
_symmetry.space_group_name_H-M   'P 1'
#
loop_
_entity.id
_entity.type
_entity.pdbx_description
1 polymer ?
#
loop_
_entity_poly.entity_id
_entity_poly.type
_entity_poly.pdbx_seq_one_letter_code
_entity_poly.pdbx_strand_id
1 'polypeptide(L)'
;MTIPPGASPQLYNEDLAPATERNWGAFSIFNVWTSDVHSLWGYYLAASLFLFCGSFTNFLLAIGVGSFIIFFLMHMVGVAGVRTGVPFPVLARASFGIWGANFPAIVRAIVACFWYGAQTAAASGAIVALLIRNESLLQFHQSSHMLGHSTLELICYVVVWGLQLLIIQNGMETVRRFQDWAGPAVWVMMLLLAVYLVIKAGGFSLSHTIPMDVLLEKTKDAGVPGVPGSLAALGAVAAIWVTYFSALYLNFCDFSRY
;
A
#
# COMPACT_ATOMS: atom_id res chain seq x y z
N MET A 1 5.51 25.97 -24.77
CA MET A 1 4.22 25.27 -24.86
C MET A 1 3.11 26.27 -24.53
N THR A 2 2.05 26.33 -25.33
CA THR A 2 1.02 27.38 -25.21
C THR A 2 -0.05 26.98 -24.19
N ILE A 3 -0.24 27.82 -23.16
CA ILE A 3 -1.33 27.69 -22.20
C ILE A 3 -2.67 27.68 -22.98
N PRO A 4 -3.60 26.74 -22.70
CA PRO A 4 -4.89 26.71 -23.38
C PRO A 4 -5.61 28.06 -23.28
N PRO A 5 -6.35 28.49 -24.33
CA PRO A 5 -7.09 29.74 -24.29
C PRO A 5 -8.05 29.77 -23.08
N GLY A 6 -7.92 30.77 -22.21
CA GLY A 6 -8.75 30.92 -21.01
C GLY A 6 -8.24 30.23 -19.73
N ALA A 7 -7.11 29.51 -19.79
CA ALA A 7 -6.49 28.95 -18.59
C ALA A 7 -5.65 30.01 -17.85
N SER A 8 -5.77 30.06 -16.52
CA SER A 8 -4.99 30.97 -15.68
C SER A 8 -3.51 30.54 -15.68
N PRO A 9 -2.57 31.47 -16.00
CA PRO A 9 -1.13 31.17 -15.98
C PRO A 9 -0.60 30.71 -14.61
N GLN A 10 -1.31 31.05 -13.53
CA GLN A 10 -0.91 30.68 -12.16
C GLN A 10 -1.39 29.29 -11.73
N LEU A 11 -2.36 28.71 -12.44
CA LEU A 11 -3.05 27.48 -12.03
C LEU A 11 -2.86 26.31 -13.01
N TYR A 12 -2.15 26.57 -14.12
CA TYR A 12 -1.86 25.61 -15.17
C TYR A 12 -0.37 25.31 -15.23
N ASN A 13 -0.03 24.02 -15.19
CA ASN A 13 1.28 23.48 -15.52
C ASN A 13 1.08 22.10 -16.16
N GLU A 14 2.14 21.52 -16.73
CA GLU A 14 2.06 20.23 -17.42
C GLU A 14 1.62 19.07 -16.49
N ASP A 15 2.08 19.07 -15.23
CA ASP A 15 1.74 18.01 -14.26
C ASP A 15 0.25 18.01 -13.84
N LEU A 16 -0.34 19.20 -13.79
CA LEU A 16 -1.74 19.43 -13.41
C LEU A 16 -2.70 19.46 -14.60
N ALA A 17 -2.16 19.52 -15.82
CA ALA A 17 -2.97 19.49 -17.03
C ALA A 17 -3.71 18.13 -17.16
N PRO A 18 -4.88 18.12 -17.82
CA PRO A 18 -5.53 16.87 -18.17
C PRO A 18 -4.59 15.96 -18.99
N ALA A 19 -4.54 14.67 -18.65
CA ALA A 19 -3.75 13.70 -19.39
C ALA A 19 -4.23 13.59 -20.85
N THR A 20 -3.31 13.81 -21.78
CA THR A 20 -3.52 13.74 -23.24
C THR A 20 -3.34 12.32 -23.77
N GLU A 21 -2.33 11.60 -23.28
CA GLU A 21 -2.07 10.20 -23.61
C GLU A 21 -2.67 9.28 -22.55
N ARG A 22 -3.56 8.38 -22.99
CA ARG A 22 -4.32 7.49 -22.11
C ARG A 22 -4.20 6.03 -22.54
N ASN A 23 -3.11 5.40 -22.10
CA ASN A 23 -2.74 4.03 -22.50
C ASN A 23 -3.03 2.99 -21.42
N TRP A 24 -3.63 3.37 -20.28
CA TRP A 24 -3.85 2.44 -19.18
C TRP A 24 -5.14 1.65 -19.34
N GLY A 25 -4.98 0.36 -19.60
CA GLY A 25 -6.09 -0.59 -19.63
C GLY A 25 -6.39 -1.20 -18.25
N ALA A 26 -7.38 -2.10 -18.21
CA ALA A 26 -7.77 -2.83 -17.00
C ALA A 26 -6.60 -3.61 -16.37
N PHE A 27 -5.66 -4.12 -17.19
CA PHE A 27 -4.49 -4.85 -16.70
C PHE A 27 -3.50 -3.95 -15.94
N SER A 28 -3.24 -2.74 -16.42
CA SER A 28 -2.38 -1.78 -15.70
C SER A 28 -2.96 -1.41 -14.34
N ILE A 29 -4.28 -1.21 -14.29
CA ILE A 29 -5.01 -0.92 -13.04
C ILE A 29 -4.98 -2.14 -12.10
N PHE A 30 -5.15 -3.35 -12.63
CA PHE A 30 -4.99 -4.58 -11.85
C PHE A 30 -3.58 -4.71 -11.27
N ASN A 31 -2.54 -4.44 -12.06
CA ASN A 31 -1.16 -4.48 -11.59
C ASN A 31 -0.92 -3.47 -10.46
N VAL A 32 -1.41 -2.24 -10.57
CA VAL A 32 -1.33 -1.24 -9.46
C VAL A 32 -1.96 -1.76 -8.19
N TRP A 33 -3.14 -2.34 -8.30
CA TRP A 33 -3.82 -2.94 -7.16
C TRP A 33 -3.04 -4.09 -6.52
N THR A 34 -2.54 -5.01 -7.35
CA THR A 34 -1.76 -6.13 -6.82
C THR A 34 -0.50 -5.64 -6.13
N SER A 35 0.18 -4.61 -6.65
CA SER A 35 1.35 -4.02 -6.02
C SER A 35 1.03 -3.37 -4.68
N ASP A 36 -0.13 -2.74 -4.53
CA ASP A 36 -0.51 -2.06 -3.29
C ASP A 36 -0.90 -3.06 -2.18
N VAL A 37 -1.65 -4.11 -2.53
CA VAL A 37 -2.05 -5.18 -1.60
C VAL A 37 -0.85 -6.01 -1.15
N HIS A 38 0.07 -6.33 -2.07
CA HIS A 38 1.24 -7.17 -1.79
C HIS A 38 2.39 -6.36 -1.17
N SER A 39 2.12 -5.69 -0.05
CA SER A 39 3.13 -4.99 0.73
C SER A 39 3.41 -5.67 2.06
N LEU A 40 4.63 -5.51 2.58
CA LEU A 40 5.02 -6.10 3.87
C LEU A 40 4.08 -5.66 4.99
N TRP A 41 3.77 -4.36 5.04
CA TRP A 41 2.84 -3.78 6.01
C TRP A 41 1.41 -4.29 5.84
N GLY A 42 0.96 -4.50 4.60
CA GLY A 42 -0.35 -5.11 4.31
C GLY A 42 -0.48 -6.52 4.89
N TYR A 43 0.58 -7.34 4.79
CA TYR A 43 0.59 -8.67 5.39
C TYR A 43 0.57 -8.64 6.91
N TYR A 44 1.37 -7.77 7.53
CA TYR A 44 1.35 -7.60 8.98
C TYR A 44 -0.02 -7.15 9.48
N LEU A 45 -0.65 -6.21 8.76
CA LEU A 45 -1.99 -5.74 9.08
C LEU A 45 -3.01 -6.88 8.95
N ALA A 46 -3.03 -7.59 7.82
CA ALA A 46 -3.96 -8.70 7.58
C ALA A 46 -3.81 -9.81 8.65
N ALA A 47 -2.59 -10.19 8.98
CA ALA A 47 -2.30 -11.17 10.03
C ALA A 47 -2.79 -10.70 11.41
N SER A 48 -2.63 -9.40 11.71
CA SER A 48 -3.10 -8.83 12.98
C SER A 48 -4.62 -8.76 13.03
N LEU A 49 -5.28 -8.31 11.96
CA LEU A 49 -6.74 -8.24 11.84
C LEU A 49 -7.41 -9.61 11.94
N PHE A 50 -6.73 -10.66 11.46
CA PHE A 50 -7.21 -12.04 11.57
C PHE A 50 -7.46 -12.45 13.02
N LEU A 51 -6.62 -12.01 13.96
CA LEU A 51 -6.76 -12.35 15.38
C LEU A 51 -8.06 -11.80 15.99
N PHE A 52 -8.58 -10.68 15.50
CA PHE A 52 -9.84 -10.09 15.97
C PHE A 52 -11.08 -10.74 15.38
N CYS A 53 -10.93 -11.58 14.35
CA CYS A 53 -12.08 -12.16 13.65
C CYS A 53 -12.59 -13.45 14.29
N GLY A 54 -11.79 -14.11 15.13
CA GLY A 54 -12.16 -15.34 15.84
C GLY A 54 -12.27 -16.59 14.95
N SER A 55 -12.57 -16.42 13.66
CA SER A 55 -12.62 -17.50 12.67
C SER A 55 -12.22 -17.01 11.29
N PHE A 56 -11.84 -17.95 10.43
CA PHE A 56 -11.50 -17.66 9.03
C PHE A 56 -12.69 -17.10 8.24
N THR A 57 -13.89 -17.64 8.44
CA THR A 57 -15.11 -17.15 7.77
C THR A 57 -15.42 -15.71 8.16
N ASN A 58 -15.33 -15.38 9.46
CA ASN A 58 -15.54 -14.01 9.92
C ASN A 58 -14.51 -13.04 9.33
N PHE A 59 -13.26 -13.47 9.18
CA PHE A 59 -12.22 -12.67 8.54
C PHE A 59 -12.55 -12.39 7.07
N LEU A 60 -12.96 -13.41 6.30
CA LEU A 60 -13.38 -13.22 4.91
C LEU A 60 -14.58 -12.27 4.79
N LEU A 61 -15.55 -12.37 5.69
CA LEU A 61 -16.71 -11.47 5.71
C LEU A 61 -16.31 -10.03 6.04
N ALA A 62 -15.51 -9.82 7.10
CA ALA A 62 -15.08 -8.48 7.51
C ALA A 62 -14.21 -7.79 6.45
N ILE A 63 -13.21 -8.50 5.91
CA ILE A 63 -12.36 -8.01 4.82
C ILE A 63 -13.19 -7.81 3.54
N GLY A 64 -14.11 -8.73 3.22
CA GLY A 64 -14.99 -8.63 2.05
C GLY A 64 -15.89 -7.41 2.08
N VAL A 65 -16.53 -7.13 3.22
CA VAL A 65 -17.33 -5.92 3.42
C VAL A 65 -16.48 -4.66 3.29
N GLY A 66 -15.31 -4.61 3.95
CA GLY A 66 -14.39 -3.48 3.82
C GLY A 66 -13.94 -3.27 2.36
N SER A 67 -13.63 -4.35 1.66
CA SER A 67 -13.18 -4.32 0.26
C SER A 67 -14.30 -3.85 -0.69
N PHE A 68 -15.55 -4.21 -0.42
CA PHE A 68 -16.69 -3.70 -1.19
C PHE A 68 -16.91 -2.20 -0.99
N ILE A 69 -16.74 -1.70 0.24
CA ILE A 69 -16.78 -0.26 0.55
C ILE A 69 -15.66 0.46 -0.21
N ILE A 70 -14.42 -0.06 -0.14
CA ILE A 70 -13.28 0.51 -0.86
C ILE A 70 -13.57 0.55 -2.36
N PHE A 71 -14.04 -0.56 -2.94
CA PHE A 71 -14.40 -0.64 -4.36
C PHE A 71 -15.41 0.43 -4.77
N PHE A 72 -16.48 0.61 -3.98
CA PHE A 72 -17.50 1.62 -4.25
C PHE A 72 -16.92 3.04 -4.23
N LEU A 73 -16.15 3.39 -3.18
CA LEU A 73 -15.51 4.71 -3.06
C LEU A 73 -14.53 4.97 -4.21
N MET A 74 -13.72 3.97 -4.57
CA MET A 74 -12.78 4.06 -5.68
C MET A 74 -13.47 4.20 -7.02
N HIS A 75 -14.57 3.49 -7.23
CA HIS A 75 -15.35 3.62 -8.45
C HIS A 75 -15.82 5.07 -8.64
N MET A 76 -16.35 5.69 -7.58
CA MET A 76 -16.78 7.09 -7.63
C MET A 76 -15.64 8.05 -8.00
N VAL A 77 -14.48 7.93 -7.35
CA VAL A 77 -13.30 8.78 -7.63
C VAL A 77 -12.72 8.48 -9.03
N GLY A 78 -12.69 7.22 -9.42
CA GLY A 78 -12.17 6.76 -10.70
C GLY A 78 -12.97 7.29 -11.89
N VAL A 79 -14.32 7.30 -11.78
CA VAL A 79 -15.19 7.90 -12.80
C VAL A 79 -14.85 9.37 -13.02
N ALA A 80 -14.59 10.11 -11.95
CA ALA A 80 -14.18 11.50 -12.07
C ALA A 80 -12.81 11.64 -12.77
N GLY A 81 -11.83 10.80 -12.41
CA GLY A 81 -10.51 10.78 -13.06
C GLY A 81 -10.57 10.47 -14.55
N VAL A 82 -11.34 9.45 -14.97
CA VAL A 82 -11.48 9.08 -16.39
C VAL A 82 -12.15 10.20 -17.20
N ARG A 83 -13.22 10.81 -16.66
CA ARG A 83 -13.98 11.85 -17.37
C ARG A 83 -13.18 13.14 -17.54
N THR A 84 -12.40 13.53 -16.55
CA THR A 84 -11.73 14.83 -16.51
C THR A 84 -10.26 14.76 -16.95
N GLY A 85 -9.61 13.62 -16.75
CA GLY A 85 -8.17 13.45 -17.00
C GLY A 85 -7.27 14.22 -16.02
N VAL A 86 -7.82 14.84 -14.98
CA VAL A 86 -7.05 15.70 -14.06
C VAL A 86 -6.58 14.91 -12.83
N PRO A 87 -5.45 15.29 -12.21
CA PRO A 87 -4.99 14.65 -10.97
C PRO A 87 -5.78 15.09 -9.74
N PHE A 88 -5.58 14.38 -8.63
CA PHE A 88 -6.24 14.62 -7.36
C PHE A 88 -6.20 16.08 -6.89
N PRO A 89 -5.06 16.81 -6.92
CA PRO A 89 -5.03 18.20 -6.45
C PRO A 89 -5.95 19.13 -7.24
N VAL A 90 -6.22 18.81 -8.51
CA VAL A 90 -7.16 19.58 -9.35
C VAL A 90 -8.59 19.17 -9.03
N LEU A 91 -8.85 17.87 -8.87
CA LEU A 91 -10.17 17.36 -8.51
C LEU A 91 -10.62 17.91 -7.13
N ALA A 92 -9.70 18.01 -6.18
CA ALA A 92 -9.94 18.55 -4.84
C ALA A 92 -10.41 20.02 -4.86
N ARG A 93 -10.12 20.79 -5.92
CA ARG A 93 -10.57 22.19 -6.06
C ARG A 93 -12.09 22.29 -6.14
N ALA A 94 -12.78 21.25 -6.59
CA ALA A 94 -14.24 21.23 -6.65
C ALA A 94 -14.89 21.26 -5.25
N SER A 95 -14.22 20.67 -4.25
CA SER A 95 -14.73 20.59 -2.87
C SER A 95 -14.16 21.66 -1.95
N PHE A 96 -12.87 21.97 -2.08
CA PHE A 96 -12.14 22.87 -1.16
C PHE A 96 -11.84 24.25 -1.76
N GLY A 97 -12.21 24.48 -3.02
CA GLY A 97 -11.80 25.67 -3.76
C GLY A 97 -10.32 25.64 -4.16
N ILE A 98 -9.88 26.66 -4.90
CA ILE A 98 -8.53 26.72 -5.49
C ILE A 98 -7.44 26.68 -4.42
N TRP A 99 -7.56 27.51 -3.38
CA TRP A 99 -6.56 27.63 -2.32
C TRP A 99 -6.72 26.57 -1.23
N GLY A 100 -7.97 26.19 -0.91
CA GLY A 100 -8.24 25.17 0.11
C GLY A 100 -7.77 23.78 -0.32
N ALA A 101 -7.75 23.47 -1.62
CA ALA A 101 -7.25 22.20 -2.15
C ALA A 101 -5.75 21.95 -1.86
N ASN A 102 -4.98 22.98 -1.50
CA ASN A 102 -3.58 22.80 -1.11
C ASN A 102 -3.46 22.03 0.21
N PHE A 103 -4.40 22.18 1.15
CA PHE A 103 -4.37 21.46 2.42
C PHE A 103 -4.42 19.93 2.22
N PRO A 104 -5.44 19.35 1.56
CA PRO A 104 -5.47 17.90 1.32
C PRO A 104 -4.32 17.44 0.41
N ALA A 105 -3.85 18.28 -0.54
CA ALA A 105 -2.69 17.94 -1.36
C ALA A 105 -1.38 17.82 -0.55
N ILE A 106 -1.16 18.70 0.44
CA ILE A 106 0.00 18.65 1.34
C ILE A 106 -0.12 17.45 2.30
N VAL A 107 -1.29 17.23 2.90
CA VAL A 107 -1.51 16.07 3.78
C VAL A 107 -1.20 14.77 3.03
N ARG A 108 -1.66 14.66 1.77
CA ARG A 108 -1.35 13.54 0.89
C ARG A 108 0.16 13.40 0.65
N ALA A 109 0.86 14.50 0.37
CA ALA A 109 2.30 14.47 0.12
C ALA A 109 3.07 13.98 1.36
N ILE A 110 2.70 14.42 2.56
CA ILE A 110 3.30 13.97 3.82
C ILE A 110 3.11 12.46 4.01
N VAL A 111 1.88 11.98 3.81
CA VAL A 111 1.54 10.55 3.92
C VAL A 111 2.30 9.72 2.89
N ALA A 112 2.43 10.21 1.65
CA ALA A 112 3.21 9.56 0.60
C ALA A 112 4.71 9.49 0.96
N CYS A 113 5.29 10.56 1.50
CA CYS A 113 6.68 10.56 1.97
C CYS A 113 6.89 9.57 3.12
N PHE A 114 5.96 9.48 4.07
CA PHE A 114 5.99 8.50 5.15
C PHE A 114 6.00 7.08 4.61
N TRP A 115 5.03 6.74 3.74
CA TRP A 115 4.94 5.40 3.18
C TRP A 115 6.12 5.04 2.29
N TYR A 116 6.64 6.00 1.52
CA TYR A 116 7.87 5.79 0.76
C TYR A 116 9.00 5.36 1.68
N GLY A 117 9.29 6.11 2.75
CA GLY A 117 10.34 5.74 3.71
C GLY A 117 10.08 4.42 4.43
N ALA A 118 8.84 4.18 4.89
CA ALA A 118 8.48 2.94 5.58
C ALA A 118 8.63 1.70 4.70
N GLN A 119 8.30 1.81 3.40
CA GLN A 119 8.46 0.70 2.44
C GLN A 119 9.92 0.51 2.05
N THR A 120 10.69 1.59 1.88
CA THR A 120 12.14 1.51 1.66
C THR A 120 12.83 0.81 2.84
N ALA A 121 12.44 1.11 4.08
CA ALA A 121 12.97 0.46 5.29
C ALA A 121 12.65 -1.04 5.34
N ALA A 122 11.40 -1.40 5.03
CA ALA A 122 10.99 -2.80 4.92
C ALA A 122 11.79 -3.56 3.85
N ALA A 123 11.97 -2.96 2.67
CA ALA A 123 12.74 -3.54 1.57
C ALA A 123 14.23 -3.68 1.92
N SER A 124 14.84 -2.65 2.53
CA SER A 124 16.23 -2.73 2.99
C SER A 124 16.42 -3.80 4.06
N GLY A 125 15.46 -3.97 4.98
CA GLY A 125 15.48 -5.03 5.98
C GLY A 125 15.50 -6.43 5.37
N ALA A 126 14.75 -6.65 4.28
CA ALA A 126 14.79 -7.92 3.54
C ALA A 126 16.17 -8.20 2.92
N ILE A 127 16.85 -7.16 2.40
CA ILE A 127 18.22 -7.27 1.88
C ILE A 127 19.19 -7.57 3.01
N VAL A 128 19.11 -6.85 4.14
CA VAL A 128 19.93 -7.10 5.33
C VAL A 128 19.78 -8.55 5.80
N ALA A 129 18.54 -9.06 5.91
CA ALA A 129 18.26 -10.44 6.30
C ALA A 129 18.91 -11.49 5.38
N LEU A 130 19.13 -11.16 4.10
CA LEU A 130 19.88 -11.99 3.16
C LEU A 130 21.40 -11.83 3.33
N LEU A 131 21.88 -10.60 3.50
CA LEU A 131 23.31 -10.29 3.64
C LEU A 131 23.93 -10.85 4.92
N ILE A 132 23.21 -10.82 6.04
CA ILE A 132 23.70 -11.35 7.33
C ILE A 132 23.84 -12.88 7.35
N ARG A 133 23.42 -13.58 6.28
CA ARG A 133 23.75 -15.01 6.12
C ARG A 133 25.24 -15.23 5.87
N ASN A 134 25.98 -14.20 5.48
CA ASN A 134 27.43 -14.20 5.44
C ASN A 134 28.00 -13.74 6.78
N GLU A 135 28.91 -14.51 7.36
CA GLU A 135 29.49 -14.24 8.69
C GLU A 135 30.19 -12.88 8.76
N SER A 136 30.87 -12.43 7.70
CA SER A 136 31.54 -11.12 7.69
C SER A 136 30.54 -9.97 7.77
N LEU A 137 29.42 -10.08 7.05
CA LEU A 137 28.36 -9.06 7.05
C LEU A 137 27.54 -9.11 8.33
N LEU A 138 27.38 -10.28 8.93
CA LEU A 138 26.79 -10.41 10.26
C LEU A 138 27.64 -9.70 11.33
N GLN A 139 28.96 -9.92 11.33
CA GLN A 139 29.87 -9.22 12.24
C GLN A 139 29.82 -7.70 12.03
N PHE A 140 29.82 -7.24 10.78
CA PHE A 140 29.67 -5.82 10.47
C PHE A 140 28.32 -5.27 10.96
N HIS A 141 27.23 -6.02 10.77
CA HIS A 141 25.90 -5.64 11.23
C HIS A 141 25.83 -5.45 12.76
N GLN A 142 26.54 -6.31 13.50
CA GLN A 142 26.55 -6.30 14.97
C GLN A 142 27.57 -5.32 15.59
N SER A 143 28.66 -5.02 14.89
CA SER A 143 29.78 -4.23 15.44
C SER A 143 29.68 -2.74 15.14
N SER A 144 29.00 -2.37 14.05
CA SER A 144 28.93 -0.99 13.59
C SER A 144 27.51 -0.44 13.70
N HIS A 145 27.35 0.63 14.48
CA HIS A 145 26.08 1.32 14.67
C HIS A 145 26.21 2.80 14.35
N MET A 146 25.20 3.35 13.69
CA MET A 146 25.10 4.76 13.34
C MET A 146 23.62 5.17 13.35
N LEU A 147 23.31 6.39 13.80
CA LEU A 147 21.92 6.90 13.93
C LEU A 147 20.95 5.97 14.70
N GLY A 148 21.44 5.16 15.63
CA GLY A 148 20.61 4.21 16.39
C GLY A 148 20.26 2.91 15.64
N HIS A 149 20.78 2.73 14.42
CA HIS A 149 20.63 1.53 13.60
C HIS A 149 21.99 0.86 13.35
N SER A 150 21.99 -0.36 12.84
CA SER A 150 23.21 -0.95 12.31
C SER A 150 23.66 -0.15 11.07
N THR A 151 24.97 0.08 10.93
CA THR A 151 25.53 0.75 9.74
C THR A 151 25.16 0.00 8.45
N LEU A 152 25.05 -1.33 8.51
CA LEU A 152 24.59 -2.14 7.39
C LEU A 152 23.15 -1.79 6.97
N GLU A 153 22.25 -1.60 7.94
CA GLU A 153 20.86 -1.24 7.67
C GLU A 153 20.77 0.12 6.98
N LEU A 154 21.53 1.10 7.45
CA LEU A 154 21.57 2.44 6.84
C LEU A 154 22.12 2.40 5.42
N ILE A 155 23.19 1.63 5.17
CA ILE A 155 23.74 1.46 3.82
C ILE A 155 22.69 0.84 2.91
N CYS A 156 22.06 -0.26 3.33
CA CYS A 156 21.01 -0.90 2.53
C CYS A 156 19.83 0.05 2.28
N TYR A 157 19.42 0.83 3.28
CA TYR A 157 18.36 1.83 3.13
C TYR A 157 18.70 2.87 2.07
N VAL A 158 19.87 3.50 2.16
CA VAL A 158 20.32 4.55 1.21
C VAL A 158 20.47 3.99 -0.19
N VAL A 159 20.99 2.76 -0.34
CA VAL A 159 21.11 2.09 -1.64
C VAL A 159 19.74 1.83 -2.25
N VAL A 160 18.80 1.22 -1.51
CA VAL A 160 17.44 0.96 -2.01
C VAL A 160 16.73 2.26 -2.35
N TRP A 161 16.80 3.25 -1.47
CA TRP A 161 16.24 4.58 -1.69
C TRP A 161 16.77 5.23 -2.97
N GLY A 162 18.09 5.16 -3.20
CA GLY A 162 18.73 5.71 -4.39
C GLY A 162 18.31 4.99 -5.67
N LEU A 163 18.25 3.65 -5.65
CA LEU A 163 17.79 2.86 -6.79
C LEU A 163 16.33 3.17 -7.15
N GLN A 164 15.45 3.28 -6.15
CA GLN A 164 14.06 3.66 -6.34
C GLN A 164 13.93 5.04 -6.98
N LEU A 165 14.72 6.02 -6.49
CA LEU A 165 14.74 7.37 -7.06
C LEU A 165 15.17 7.37 -8.53
N LEU A 166 16.20 6.59 -8.89
CA LEU A 166 16.64 6.45 -10.28
C LEU A 166 15.55 5.89 -11.19
N ILE A 167 14.75 4.92 -10.71
CA ILE A 167 13.63 4.37 -11.49
C ILE A 167 12.54 5.43 -11.69
N ILE A 168 12.16 6.14 -10.62
CA ILE A 168 11.08 7.14 -10.65
C ILE A 168 11.44 8.34 -11.55
N GLN A 169 12.71 8.77 -11.55
CA GLN A 169 13.19 9.89 -12.38
C GLN A 169 13.05 9.61 -13.89
N ASN A 170 13.01 8.34 -14.30
CA ASN A 170 12.81 7.93 -15.70
C ASN A 170 11.33 7.86 -16.12
N GLY A 171 10.41 8.40 -15.31
CA GLY A 171 8.98 8.56 -15.64
C GLY A 171 8.11 7.32 -15.39
N MET A 172 6.78 7.53 -15.48
CA MET A 172 5.76 6.52 -15.13
C MET A 172 5.77 5.28 -16.02
N GLU A 173 6.22 5.39 -17.27
CA GLU A 173 6.31 4.24 -18.18
C GLU A 173 7.40 3.25 -17.74
N THR A 174 8.52 3.75 -17.20
CA THR A 174 9.58 2.90 -16.64
C THR A 174 9.08 2.16 -15.41
N VAL A 175 8.34 2.85 -14.54
CA VAL A 175 7.68 2.26 -13.36
C VAL A 175 6.70 1.17 -13.80
N ARG A 176 5.86 1.44 -14.81
CA ARG A 176 4.91 0.46 -15.35
C ARG A 176 5.61 -0.79 -15.86
N ARG A 177 6.66 -0.66 -16.67
CA ARG A 177 7.43 -1.81 -17.21
C ARG A 177 8.10 -2.63 -16.12
N PHE A 178 8.67 -1.96 -15.11
CA PHE A 178 9.25 -2.65 -13.96
C PHE A 178 8.19 -3.45 -13.20
N GLN A 179 7.03 -2.84 -12.97
CA GLN A 179 5.91 -3.45 -12.27
C GLN A 179 5.27 -4.61 -13.06
N ASP A 180 5.17 -4.50 -14.38
CA ASP A 180 4.62 -5.55 -15.25
C ASP A 180 5.44 -6.85 -15.15
N TRP A 181 6.74 -6.76 -14.85
CA TRP A 181 7.60 -7.91 -14.56
C TRP A 181 7.59 -8.34 -13.08
N ALA A 182 7.68 -7.38 -12.17
CA ALA A 182 7.74 -7.66 -10.73
C ALA A 182 6.42 -8.24 -10.19
N GLY A 183 5.27 -7.79 -10.69
CA GLY A 183 3.94 -8.22 -10.26
C GLY A 183 3.74 -9.74 -10.37
N PRO A 184 3.94 -10.34 -11.56
CA PRO A 184 3.89 -11.79 -11.71
C PRO A 184 4.89 -12.55 -10.82
N ALA A 185 6.11 -12.04 -10.67
CA ALA A 185 7.13 -12.67 -9.82
C ALA A 185 6.69 -12.72 -8.34
N VAL A 186 6.12 -11.64 -7.82
CA VAL A 186 5.57 -11.59 -6.46
C VAL A 186 4.45 -12.62 -6.29
N TRP A 187 3.52 -12.71 -7.24
CA TRP A 187 2.43 -13.69 -7.18
C TRP A 187 2.92 -15.13 -7.15
N VAL A 188 3.88 -15.48 -8.00
CA VAL A 188 4.49 -16.82 -8.00
C VAL A 188 5.10 -17.14 -6.64
N MET A 189 5.88 -16.21 -6.07
CA MET A 189 6.50 -16.42 -4.76
C MET A 189 5.48 -16.53 -3.63
N MET A 190 4.39 -15.75 -3.69
CA MET A 190 3.33 -15.79 -2.68
C MET A 190 2.54 -17.10 -2.73
N LEU A 191 2.24 -17.61 -3.92
CA LEU A 191 1.60 -18.92 -4.09
C LEU A 191 2.50 -20.06 -3.58
N LEU A 192 3.79 -20.02 -3.91
CA LEU A 192 4.76 -21.00 -3.42
C LEU A 192 4.82 -20.99 -1.88
N LEU A 193 4.90 -19.79 -1.28
CA LEU A 193 4.94 -19.65 0.17
C LEU A 193 3.63 -20.12 0.83
N ALA A 194 2.48 -19.80 0.24
CA ALA A 194 1.17 -20.24 0.74
C ALA A 194 1.06 -21.77 0.73
N VAL A 195 1.41 -22.42 -0.39
CA VAL A 195 1.42 -23.89 -0.49
C VAL A 195 2.38 -24.51 0.54
N TYR A 196 3.59 -23.96 0.67
CA TYR A 196 4.56 -24.42 1.66
C TYR A 196 4.01 -24.31 3.10
N LEU A 197 3.38 -23.19 3.45
CA LEU A 197 2.81 -22.99 4.79
C LEU A 197 1.64 -23.93 5.06
N VAL A 198 0.78 -24.19 4.08
CA VAL A 198 -0.32 -25.17 4.19
C VAL A 198 0.23 -26.58 4.44
N ILE A 199 1.27 -26.99 3.72
CA ILE A 199 1.92 -28.29 3.94
C ILE A 199 2.54 -28.35 5.34
N LYS A 200 3.27 -27.30 5.74
CA LYS A 200 3.91 -27.22 7.06
C LYS A 200 2.92 -27.20 8.22
N ALA A 201 1.73 -26.65 8.00
CA ALA A 201 0.64 -26.63 8.98
C ALA A 201 -0.07 -27.99 9.12
N GLY A 202 0.27 -28.99 8.30
CA GLY A 202 -0.37 -30.31 8.33
C GLY A 202 -1.62 -30.43 7.45
N GLY A 203 -1.84 -29.49 6.53
CA GLY A 203 -2.96 -29.49 5.59
C GLY A 203 -3.81 -28.23 5.63
N PHE A 204 -4.77 -28.14 4.71
CA PHE A 204 -5.72 -27.04 4.65
C PHE A 204 -6.93 -27.33 5.54
N SER A 205 -7.24 -26.42 6.47
CA SER A 205 -8.43 -26.52 7.32
C SER A 205 -9.17 -25.20 7.41
N LEU A 206 -10.48 -25.25 7.21
CA LEU A 206 -11.39 -24.13 7.43
C LEU A 206 -12.04 -24.16 8.83
N SER A 207 -11.90 -25.28 9.54
CA SER A 207 -12.53 -25.52 10.85
C SER A 207 -11.59 -25.29 12.02
N HIS A 208 -10.28 -25.28 11.79
CA HIS A 208 -9.30 -25.00 12.84
C HIS A 208 -9.33 -23.51 13.20
N THR A 209 -9.88 -23.21 14.38
CA THR A 209 -9.87 -21.87 14.96
C THR A 209 -8.75 -21.74 15.98
N ILE A 210 -8.22 -20.53 16.12
CA ILE A 210 -7.28 -20.22 17.21
C ILE A 210 -8.07 -20.26 18.53
N PRO A 211 -7.56 -20.92 19.60
CA PRO A 211 -8.21 -20.93 20.90
C PRO A 211 -8.52 -19.52 21.42
N MET A 212 -9.71 -19.33 21.99
CA MET A 212 -10.21 -18.00 22.36
C MET A 212 -9.36 -17.33 23.46
N ASP A 213 -8.81 -18.11 24.38
CA ASP A 213 -7.86 -17.66 25.40
C ASP A 213 -6.60 -17.04 24.78
N VAL A 214 -6.05 -17.68 23.75
CA VAL A 214 -4.89 -17.14 22.99
C VAL A 214 -5.28 -15.87 22.25
N LEU A 215 -6.45 -15.83 21.63
CA LEU A 215 -6.93 -14.62 20.94
C LEU A 215 -7.07 -13.45 21.91
N LEU A 216 -7.74 -13.66 23.05
CA LEU A 216 -7.93 -12.65 24.08
C LEU A 216 -6.60 -12.12 24.61
N GLU A 217 -5.62 -13.00 24.85
CA GLU A 217 -4.28 -12.60 25.27
C GLU A 217 -3.60 -11.72 24.21
N LYS A 218 -3.63 -12.13 22.94
CA LYS A 218 -2.98 -11.40 21.83
C LYS A 218 -3.69 -10.10 21.45
N THR A 219 -4.98 -9.97 21.73
CA THR A 219 -5.78 -8.78 21.37
C THR A 219 -6.00 -7.81 22.53
N LYS A 220 -5.57 -8.14 23.76
CA LYS A 220 -5.87 -7.40 24.98
C LYS A 220 -5.53 -5.91 24.91
N ASP A 221 -4.35 -5.58 24.36
CA ASP A 221 -3.80 -4.23 24.38
C ASP A 221 -4.05 -3.45 23.07
N ALA A 222 -4.83 -4.02 22.15
CA ALA A 222 -5.02 -3.45 20.82
C ALA A 222 -6.09 -2.35 20.75
N GLY A 223 -6.86 -2.13 21.82
CA GLY A 223 -7.90 -1.09 21.86
C GLY A 223 -9.09 -1.32 20.92
N VAL A 224 -9.23 -2.52 20.35
CA VAL A 224 -10.37 -2.90 19.51
C VAL A 224 -11.56 -3.27 20.39
N PRO A 225 -12.76 -2.71 20.14
CA PRO A 225 -13.93 -2.98 20.96
C PRO A 225 -14.46 -4.39 20.77
N GLY A 226 -14.83 -5.04 21.88
CA GLY A 226 -15.45 -6.36 21.89
C GLY A 226 -14.45 -7.53 21.91
N VAL A 227 -14.99 -8.74 22.02
CA VAL A 227 -14.19 -9.97 21.96
C VAL A 227 -13.93 -10.37 20.51
N PRO A 228 -12.84 -11.10 20.22
CA PRO A 228 -12.58 -11.66 18.90
C PRO A 228 -13.79 -12.40 18.32
N GLY A 229 -14.19 -12.03 17.10
CA GLY A 229 -15.37 -12.57 16.41
C GLY A 229 -16.71 -11.93 16.76
N SER A 230 -16.76 -10.99 17.71
CA SER A 230 -17.97 -10.19 17.96
C SER A 230 -18.23 -9.20 16.83
N LEU A 231 -19.50 -8.79 16.66
CA LEU A 231 -19.88 -7.82 15.63
C LEU A 231 -19.09 -6.50 15.73
N ALA A 232 -18.81 -6.04 16.94
CA ALA A 232 -18.00 -4.84 17.19
C ALA A 232 -16.57 -5.01 16.69
N ALA A 233 -15.93 -6.16 16.98
CA ALA A 233 -14.60 -6.48 16.50
C ALA A 233 -14.55 -6.60 14.97
N LEU A 234 -15.54 -7.26 14.35
CA LEU A 234 -15.63 -7.38 12.88
C LEU A 234 -15.85 -6.03 12.21
N GLY A 235 -16.71 -5.18 12.78
CA GLY A 235 -16.92 -3.81 12.31
C GLY A 235 -15.65 -2.97 12.40
N ALA A 236 -14.90 -3.09 13.51
CA ALA A 236 -13.61 -2.42 13.67
C ALA A 236 -12.57 -2.92 12.66
N VAL A 237 -12.49 -4.23 12.42
CA VAL A 237 -11.61 -4.82 11.40
C VAL A 237 -11.93 -4.27 10.02
N ALA A 238 -13.20 -4.25 9.63
CA ALA A 238 -13.64 -3.70 8.35
C ALA A 238 -13.29 -2.19 8.24
N ALA A 239 -13.50 -1.42 9.30
CA ALA A 239 -13.18 0.01 9.33
C ALA A 239 -11.67 0.29 9.24
N ILE A 240 -10.84 -0.50 9.93
CA ILE A 240 -9.38 -0.41 9.84
C ILE A 240 -8.92 -0.76 8.43
N TRP A 241 -9.48 -1.81 7.84
CA TRP A 241 -9.18 -2.20 6.46
C TRP A 241 -9.51 -1.08 5.47
N VAL A 242 -10.70 -0.46 5.58
CA VAL A 242 -11.07 0.72 4.77
C VAL A 242 -10.08 1.86 5.00
N THR A 243 -9.74 2.16 6.25
CA THR A 243 -8.84 3.27 6.60
C THR A 243 -7.43 3.07 6.03
N TYR A 244 -6.93 1.84 6.02
CA TYR A 244 -5.62 1.50 5.47
C TYR A 244 -5.51 1.88 3.98
N PHE A 245 -6.56 1.64 3.20
CA PHE A 245 -6.60 2.00 1.77
C PHE A 245 -7.07 3.42 1.47
N SER A 246 -7.26 4.27 2.49
CA SER A 246 -7.77 5.64 2.32
C SER A 246 -6.92 6.52 1.41
N ALA A 247 -5.60 6.41 1.54
CA ALA A 247 -4.68 7.13 0.67
C ALA A 247 -4.81 6.68 -0.80
N LEU A 248 -5.08 5.39 -1.06
CA LEU A 248 -5.23 4.90 -2.43
C LEU A 248 -6.54 5.39 -3.04
N TYR A 249 -7.68 5.20 -2.36
CA TYR A 249 -8.97 5.47 -2.98
C TYR A 249 -9.26 6.95 -3.17
N LEU A 250 -8.75 7.83 -2.29
CA LEU A 250 -8.88 9.28 -2.46
C LEU A 250 -8.13 9.78 -3.71
N ASN A 251 -7.00 9.15 -4.02
CA ASN A 251 -6.09 9.59 -5.07
C ASN A 251 -6.21 8.73 -6.33
N PHE A 252 -7.22 7.87 -6.42
CA PHE A 252 -7.34 6.91 -7.52
C PHE A 252 -7.41 7.57 -8.90
N CYS A 253 -7.88 8.83 -8.96
CA CYS A 253 -7.86 9.63 -10.18
C CYS A 253 -6.47 9.90 -10.75
N ASP A 254 -5.40 9.84 -9.93
CA ASP A 254 -4.01 9.98 -10.41
C ASP A 254 -3.60 8.81 -11.32
N PHE A 255 -4.22 7.64 -11.13
CA PHE A 255 -4.04 6.46 -11.96
C PHE A 255 -5.08 6.41 -13.07
N SER A 256 -6.35 6.61 -12.73
CA SER A 256 -7.46 6.47 -13.68
C SER A 256 -7.58 7.62 -14.69
N ARG A 257 -6.75 8.67 -14.59
CA ARG A 257 -6.67 9.73 -15.61
C ARG A 257 -5.96 9.29 -16.90
N TYR A 258 -5.17 8.22 -16.82
CA TYR A 258 -4.40 7.65 -17.94
C TYR A 258 -5.11 6.48 -18.61
#